data_AF-A0A6N8UM57-F1
#
_entry.id   AF-A0A6N8UM57-F1
#
_cell.length_a   1.000
_cell.length_b   1.000
_cell.length_c   1.000
_cell.angle_alpha   90.00
_cell.angle_beta   90.00
_cell.angle_gamma   90.00
#
_symmetry.space_group_name_H-M   'P 1'
#
loop_
_entity.id
_entity.type
_entity.pdbx_description
1 polymer ?
#
loop_
_entity_poly.entity_id
_entity_poly.type
_entity_poly.pdbx_seq_one_letter_code
_entity_poly.pdbx_strand_id
1 'polypeptide(L)'
;MDWNEVVEKLVDATHYWLVTVTTSYAPISRPIDGVWIRNSLYFGGHPSTRWRRNLASNSKAAVNLEDTEKPIILEGKVSISTLNQDLAEEVAHTSNSKYGFGQTPDQYRREACIFMPQSVIAWAGVFENATKFLFEN
;
A
#
# COMPACT_ATOMS: atom_id res chain seq x y z
N MET A 1 -10.84 13.73 10.68
CA MET A 1 -10.00 13.85 9.47
C MET A 1 -10.91 13.62 8.29
N ASP A 2 -10.80 14.43 7.25
CA ASP A 2 -11.49 14.13 5.99
C ASP A 2 -10.65 13.21 5.10
N TRP A 3 -11.20 12.79 3.97
CA TRP A 3 -10.50 11.87 3.06
C TRP A 3 -9.33 12.52 2.33
N ASN A 4 -9.39 13.82 2.05
CA ASN A 4 -8.32 14.51 1.34
C ASN A 4 -7.07 14.59 2.22
N GLU A 5 -7.24 14.91 3.51
CA GLU A 5 -6.16 14.88 4.50
C GLU A 5 -5.52 13.48 4.63
N VAL A 6 -6.33 12.42 4.54
CA VAL A 6 -5.82 11.03 4.52
C VAL A 6 -4.99 10.77 3.26
N VAL A 7 -5.49 11.17 2.09
CA VAL A 7 -4.79 10.95 0.81
C VAL A 7 -3.48 11.72 0.75
N GLU A 8 -3.44 12.97 1.20
CA GLU A 8 -2.20 13.76 1.29
C GLU A 8 -1.14 13.01 2.11
N LYS A 9 -1.50 12.53 3.31
CA LYS A 9 -0.60 11.74 4.15
C LYS A 9 -0.17 10.43 3.47
N LEU A 10 -1.07 9.76 2.75
CA LEU A 10 -0.75 8.53 2.02
C LEU A 10 0.20 8.79 0.85
N VAL A 11 0.08 9.92 0.15
CA VAL A 11 0.98 10.29 -0.95
C VAL A 11 2.37 10.64 -0.40
N ASP A 12 2.43 11.43 0.66
CA ASP A 12 3.66 11.94 1.27
C ASP A 12 4.47 10.87 2.03
N ALA A 13 3.82 9.82 2.53
CA ALA A 13 4.45 8.80 3.37
C ALA A 13 5.64 8.11 2.68
N THR A 14 6.85 8.19 3.25
CA THR A 14 8.04 7.55 2.67
C THR A 14 8.04 6.03 2.83
N HIS A 15 7.38 5.50 3.86
CA HIS A 15 7.30 4.07 4.13
C HIS A 15 5.88 3.67 4.54
N TYR A 16 5.55 2.41 4.24
CA TYR A 16 4.30 1.79 4.65
C TYR A 16 4.60 0.50 5.39
N TRP A 17 3.83 0.19 6.43
CA TRP A 17 3.94 -1.04 7.19
C TRP A 17 2.92 -2.07 6.69
N LEU A 18 3.37 -2.98 5.82
CA LEU A 18 2.56 -4.05 5.26
C LEU A 18 2.48 -5.24 6.21
N VAL A 19 1.27 -5.61 6.58
CA VAL A 19 0.94 -6.79 7.36
C VAL A 19 0.34 -7.86 6.44
N THR A 20 0.98 -9.02 6.41
CA THR A 20 0.51 -10.22 5.67
C THR A 20 0.33 -11.39 6.63
N VAL A 21 -0.51 -12.36 6.29
CA VAL A 21 -0.69 -13.58 7.09
C VAL A 21 0.10 -14.74 6.45
N THR A 22 0.88 -15.47 7.23
CA THR A 22 1.61 -16.65 6.76
C THR A 22 0.65 -17.80 6.43
N THR A 23 1.14 -18.81 5.72
CA THR A 23 0.42 -20.08 5.49
C THR A 23 0.10 -20.84 6.78
N SER A 24 0.78 -20.50 7.89
CA SER A 24 0.52 -21.01 9.24
C SER A 24 -0.33 -20.05 10.09
N TYR A 25 -1.05 -19.12 9.45
CA TYR A 25 -1.95 -18.15 10.07
C TYR A 25 -1.31 -17.14 11.03
N ALA A 26 0.00 -16.89 10.93
CA ALA A 26 0.69 -15.89 11.74
C ALA A 26 0.74 -14.53 11.01
N PRO A 27 0.33 -13.41 11.64
CA PRO A 27 0.50 -12.08 11.06
C PRO A 27 1.98 -11.67 11.12
N ILE A 28 2.50 -11.13 10.01
CA ILE A 28 3.88 -10.62 9.90
C ILE A 28 3.84 -9.21 9.32
N SER A 29 4.37 -8.24 10.06
CA SER A 29 4.57 -6.86 9.63
C SER A 29 5.95 -6.64 9.02
N ARG A 30 6.06 -5.74 8.05
CA ARG A 30 7.33 -5.29 7.43
C ARG A 30 7.19 -3.87 6.89
N PRO A 31 8.26 -3.06 6.87
CA PRO A 31 8.27 -1.85 6.07
C PRO A 31 8.37 -2.20 4.57
N ILE A 32 7.70 -1.42 3.73
CA ILE A 32 7.83 -1.42 2.28
C ILE A 32 7.96 0.02 1.78
N ASP A 33 8.66 0.19 0.66
CA ASP A 33 8.56 1.35 -0.20
C ASP A 33 7.31 1.23 -1.09
N GLY A 34 6.80 2.36 -1.57
CA GLY A 34 5.62 2.36 -2.43
C GLY A 34 5.13 3.74 -2.79
N VAL A 35 4.17 3.77 -3.72
CA VAL A 35 3.53 5.00 -4.19
C VAL A 35 2.01 4.86 -4.14
N TRP A 36 1.36 5.86 -3.55
CA TRP A 36 -0.09 5.96 -3.54
C TRP A 36 -0.56 6.68 -4.81
N ILE A 37 -1.29 5.96 -5.67
CA ILE A 37 -1.78 6.46 -6.96
C ILE A 37 -3.21 5.93 -7.13
N ARG A 38 -4.15 6.80 -7.56
CA ARG A 38 -5.53 6.40 -7.90
C ARG A 38 -6.19 5.51 -6.83
N ASN A 39 -6.11 5.92 -5.57
CA ASN A 39 -6.66 5.21 -4.40
C ASN A 39 -6.08 3.80 -4.15
N SER A 40 -4.91 3.50 -4.69
CA SER A 40 -4.22 2.22 -4.49
C SER A 40 -2.76 2.46 -4.13
N LEU A 41 -2.19 1.53 -3.37
CA LEU A 41 -0.76 1.51 -3.09
C LEU A 41 -0.07 0.55 -4.06
N TYR A 42 0.84 1.06 -4.87
CA TYR A 42 1.69 0.28 -5.77
C TYR A 42 3.07 0.10 -5.16
N PHE A 43 3.56 -1.14 -5.14
CA PHE A 43 4.85 -1.47 -4.56
C PHE A 43 5.51 -2.66 -5.24
N GLY A 44 6.84 -2.71 -5.11
CA GLY A 44 7.67 -3.76 -5.68
C GLY A 44 7.89 -4.94 -4.73
N GLY A 45 8.57 -5.96 -5.21
CA GLY A 45 8.94 -7.11 -4.39
C GLY A 45 9.32 -8.32 -5.21
N HIS A 46 10.51 -8.87 -4.97
CA HIS A 46 10.93 -10.08 -5.69
C HIS A 46 9.94 -11.24 -5.40
N PRO A 47 9.51 -12.02 -6.41
CA PRO A 47 8.46 -13.05 -6.23
C PRO A 47 8.85 -14.15 -5.24
N SER A 48 10.15 -14.38 -5.05
CA SER A 48 10.68 -15.34 -4.08
C SER A 48 10.68 -14.82 -2.62
N THR A 49 10.25 -13.59 -2.36
CA THR A 49 10.13 -13.10 -0.98
C THR A 49 9.03 -13.85 -0.23
N ARG A 50 9.20 -14.02 1.09
CA ARG A 50 8.23 -14.74 1.93
C ARG A 50 6.84 -14.12 1.87
N TRP A 51 6.77 -12.80 1.76
CA TRP A 51 5.50 -12.08 1.80
C TRP A 51 4.72 -12.13 0.50
N ARG A 52 5.41 -12.21 -0.63
CA ARG A 52 4.80 -12.54 -1.92
C ARG A 52 4.14 -13.92 -1.87
N ARG A 53 4.80 -14.93 -1.27
CA ARG A 53 4.19 -16.25 -1.04
C ARG A 53 2.99 -16.20 -0.10
N ASN A 54 3.08 -15.43 0.98
CA ASN A 54 1.94 -15.21 1.88
C ASN A 54 0.75 -14.64 1.11
N LEU A 55 0.96 -13.57 0.32
CA LEU A 55 -0.09 -12.92 -0.47
C LEU A 55 -0.69 -13.84 -1.55
N ALA A 56 0.12 -14.72 -2.15
CA ALA A 56 -0.38 -15.72 -3.09
C ALA A 56 -1.36 -16.71 -2.43
N SER A 57 -1.16 -17.04 -1.14
CA SER A 57 -2.07 -17.91 -0.38
C SER A 57 -3.26 -17.17 0.24
N ASN A 58 -3.09 -15.89 0.58
CA ASN A 58 -4.09 -15.03 1.19
C ASN A 58 -3.85 -13.59 0.79
N SER A 59 -4.68 -13.07 -0.11
CA SER A 59 -4.54 -11.70 -0.63
C SER A 59 -4.88 -10.62 0.40
N LYS A 60 -5.53 -10.96 1.53
CA LYS A 60 -5.88 -9.98 2.55
C LYS A 60 -4.62 -9.44 3.23
N ALA A 61 -4.56 -8.13 3.38
CA ALA A 61 -3.46 -7.44 4.03
C ALA A 61 -3.98 -6.22 4.80
N ALA A 62 -3.16 -5.75 5.73
CA ALA A 62 -3.31 -4.41 6.30
C ALA A 62 -2.07 -3.57 5.97
N VAL A 63 -2.25 -2.27 5.84
CA VAL A 63 -1.18 -1.30 5.62
C VAL A 63 -1.34 -0.19 6.65
N ASN A 64 -0.23 0.27 7.24
CA ASN A 64 -0.26 1.37 8.20
C ASN A 64 0.83 2.40 7.88
N LEU A 65 0.58 3.65 8.21
CA LEU A 65 1.65 4.65 8.33
C LEU A 65 2.29 4.62 9.72
N GLU A 66 3.47 5.23 9.85
CA GLU A 66 4.31 5.16 11.06
C GLU A 66 3.91 6.13 12.18
N ASP A 67 3.14 7.18 11.87
CA ASP A 67 2.71 8.20 12.84
C ASP A 67 1.70 7.61 13.82
N THR A 68 2.13 7.34 15.05
CA THR A 68 1.30 6.74 16.10
C THR A 68 0.33 7.75 16.74
N GLU A 69 0.57 9.05 16.60
CA GLU A 69 -0.32 10.10 17.10
C GLU A 69 -1.44 10.39 16.09
N LYS A 70 -1.13 10.28 14.78
CA LYS A 70 -2.07 10.49 13.68
C LYS A 70 -2.12 9.27 12.74
N PRO A 71 -2.53 8.10 13.24
CA PRO A 71 -2.42 6.87 12.49
C PRO A 71 -3.42 6.84 11.33
N ILE A 72 -2.96 6.22 10.25
CA ILE A 72 -3.78 5.82 9.11
C ILE A 72 -3.60 4.32 8.94
N ILE A 73 -4.70 3.59 9.11
CA ILE A 73 -4.77 2.13 9.13
C ILE A 73 -5.68 1.72 7.98
N LEU A 74 -5.15 0.96 7.03
CA LEU A 74 -5.87 0.49 5.85
C LEU A 74 -6.01 -1.02 5.92
N GLU A 75 -7.21 -1.51 5.68
CA GLU A 75 -7.49 -2.95 5.49
C GLU A 75 -7.93 -3.18 4.05
N GLY A 76 -7.38 -4.19 3.41
CA GLY A 76 -7.68 -4.42 2.01
C GLY A 76 -7.09 -5.70 1.44
N LYS A 77 -6.90 -5.71 0.13
CA LYS A 77 -6.35 -6.84 -0.60
C LYS A 77 -5.19 -6.42 -1.48
N VAL A 78 -4.20 -7.29 -1.60
CA VAL A 78 -3.15 -7.16 -2.60
C VAL A 78 -3.44 -8.07 -3.78
N SER A 79 -3.49 -7.51 -4.98
CA SER A 79 -3.41 -8.26 -6.22
C SER A 79 -2.01 -8.17 -6.82
N ILE A 80 -1.65 -9.17 -7.61
CA ILE A 80 -0.46 -9.15 -8.46
C ILE A 80 -0.98 -9.08 -9.88
N SER A 81 -0.61 -8.03 -10.62
CA SER A 81 -1.18 -7.80 -11.94
C SER A 81 -0.20 -7.09 -12.86
N THR A 82 -0.42 -7.30 -14.15
CA THR A 82 0.25 -6.56 -15.21
C THR A 82 -0.41 -5.20 -15.35
N LEU A 83 0.38 -4.14 -15.25
CA LEU A 83 -0.08 -2.77 -15.50
C LEU A 83 -0.03 -2.47 -16.99
N ASN A 84 -0.94 -1.59 -17.46
CA ASN A 84 -0.79 -1.00 -18.79
C ASN A 84 0.40 -0.03 -18.82
N GLN A 85 0.80 0.40 -20.02
CA GLN A 85 1.99 1.24 -20.20
C GLN A 85 1.89 2.55 -19.42
N ASP A 86 0.80 3.30 -19.57
CA ASP A 86 0.62 4.62 -18.95
C ASP A 86 0.71 4.55 -17.42
N LEU A 87 0.04 3.58 -16.80
CA LEU A 87 0.06 3.42 -15.34
C LEU A 87 1.44 2.93 -14.85
N ALA A 88 2.12 2.07 -15.62
CA ALA A 88 3.46 1.64 -15.28
C ALA A 88 4.48 2.80 -15.34
N GLU A 89 4.33 3.70 -16.30
CA GLU A 89 5.12 4.94 -16.41
C GLU A 89 4.85 5.87 -15.23
N GLU A 90 3.57 6.08 -14.87
CA GLU A 90 3.18 6.91 -13.72
C GLU A 90 3.76 6.37 -12.40
N VAL A 91 3.65 5.06 -12.17
CA VAL A 91 4.20 4.40 -10.97
C VAL A 91 5.73 4.52 -10.93
N ALA A 92 6.42 4.22 -12.03
CA ALA A 92 7.87 4.30 -12.09
C ALA A 92 8.38 5.74 -11.91
N HIS A 93 7.73 6.71 -12.56
CA HIS A 93 8.07 8.13 -12.42
C HIS A 93 7.90 8.59 -10.97
N THR A 94 6.73 8.32 -10.37
CA THR A 94 6.44 8.70 -8.98
C THR A 94 7.42 8.04 -8.01
N SER A 95 7.72 6.76 -8.21
CA SER A 95 8.68 6.01 -7.39
C SER A 95 10.08 6.60 -7.48
N ASN A 96 10.55 6.95 -8.68
CA ASN A 96 11.85 7.57 -8.87
C ASN A 96 11.94 8.97 -8.29
N SER A 97 10.87 9.78 -8.42
CA SER A 97 10.81 11.09 -7.79
C SER A 97 10.86 10.99 -6.26
N LYS A 98 10.28 9.93 -5.69
CA LYS A 98 10.23 9.70 -4.24
C LYS A 98 11.51 9.07 -3.67
N TYR A 99 12.15 8.15 -4.40
CA TYR A 99 13.22 7.32 -3.86
C TYR A 99 14.53 7.32 -4.67
N GLY A 100 14.50 7.70 -5.95
CA GLY A 100 15.70 7.75 -6.79
C GLY A 100 16.30 6.38 -7.18
N PHE A 101 15.55 5.28 -7.02
CA PHE A 101 16.07 3.91 -7.24
C PHE A 101 16.21 3.48 -8.72
N GLY A 102 15.91 4.35 -9.68
CA GLY A 102 16.02 4.02 -11.11
C GLY A 102 15.04 2.92 -11.56
N GLN A 103 13.85 2.88 -10.96
CA GLN A 103 12.77 1.98 -11.36
C GLN A 103 12.35 2.24 -12.81
N THR A 104 11.99 1.18 -13.52
CA THR A 104 11.57 1.20 -14.91
C THR A 104 10.10 0.78 -15.01
N PRO A 105 9.34 1.31 -16.00
CA PRO A 105 7.96 0.87 -16.23
C PRO A 105 7.84 -0.65 -16.42
N ASP A 106 8.82 -1.28 -17.08
CA ASP A 106 8.88 -2.73 -17.29
C ASP A 106 8.86 -3.57 -16.01
N GLN A 107 9.46 -3.08 -14.93
CA GLN A 107 9.44 -3.76 -13.64
C GLN A 107 8.02 -3.85 -13.07
N TYR A 108 7.21 -2.79 -13.25
CA TYR A 108 5.82 -2.76 -12.78
C TYR A 108 4.85 -3.41 -13.76
N ARG A 109 5.14 -3.40 -15.07
CA ARG A 109 4.30 -4.08 -16.06
C ARG A 109 4.19 -5.58 -15.83
N ARG A 110 5.22 -6.25 -15.33
CA ARG A 110 5.20 -7.72 -15.23
C ARG A 110 4.41 -8.20 -14.01
N GLU A 111 4.74 -7.71 -12.83
CA GLU A 111 4.23 -8.29 -11.57
C GLU A 111 4.07 -7.25 -10.44
N ALA A 112 3.49 -6.08 -10.72
CA ALA A 112 3.22 -5.07 -9.71
C ALA A 112 2.32 -5.62 -8.59
N CYS A 113 2.67 -5.33 -7.34
CA CYS A 113 1.76 -5.52 -6.22
C CYS A 113 0.87 -4.27 -6.12
N ILE A 114 -0.44 -4.49 -6.06
CA ILE A 114 -1.44 -3.42 -5.96
C ILE A 114 -2.26 -3.69 -4.70
N PHE A 115 -2.08 -2.87 -3.67
CA PHE A 115 -2.94 -2.90 -2.49
C PHE A 115 -4.13 -1.95 -2.71
N MET A 116 -5.32 -2.52 -2.68
CA MET A 116 -6.59 -1.80 -2.79
C MET A 116 -7.26 -1.79 -1.42
N PRO A 117 -7.43 -0.62 -0.78
CA PRO A 117 -8.12 -0.51 0.50
C PRO A 117 -9.61 -0.84 0.34
N GLN A 118 -10.14 -1.58 1.31
CA GLN A 118 -11.59 -1.79 1.49
C GLN A 118 -12.12 -0.95 2.64
N SER A 119 -11.27 -0.66 3.63
CA SER A 119 -11.55 0.35 4.64
C SER A 119 -10.30 1.08 5.07
N VAL A 120 -10.47 2.32 5.53
CA VAL A 120 -9.42 3.11 6.16
C VAL A 120 -9.94 3.66 7.47
N ILE A 121 -9.17 3.51 8.54
CA ILE A 121 -9.43 4.14 9.83
C ILE A 121 -8.33 5.17 10.04
N ALA A 122 -8.71 6.41 10.35
CA ALA A 122 -7.76 7.47 10.60
C ALA A 122 -8.25 8.45 11.66
N TRP A 123 -7.31 9.03 12.40
CA TRP A 123 -7.56 10.10 13.34
C TRP A 123 -6.32 11.00 13.49
N ALA A 124 -6.54 12.23 13.93
CA ALA A 124 -5.50 13.08 14.52
C ALA A 124 -5.72 13.33 16.03
N GLY A 125 -6.89 12.94 16.55
CA GLY A 125 -7.23 12.86 17.97
C GLY A 125 -8.34 11.82 18.14
N VAL A 126 -8.04 10.72 18.83
CA VAL A 126 -8.89 9.51 18.83
C VAL A 126 -10.32 9.77 19.34
N PHE A 127 -10.50 10.70 20.28
CA PHE A 127 -11.80 11.06 20.84
C PHE A 127 -12.50 12.21 20.10
N GLU A 128 -11.83 12.80 19.10
CA GLU A 128 -12.32 14.00 18.42
C GLU A 128 -12.74 13.70 16.98
N ASN A 129 -11.92 12.94 16.26
CA ASN A 129 -12.05 12.89 14.81
C ASN A 129 -11.70 11.52 14.20
N ALA A 130 -11.81 10.45 14.99
CA ALA A 130 -11.71 9.08 14.50
C ALA A 130 -12.78 8.81 13.44
N THR A 131 -12.32 8.52 12.22
CA THR A 131 -13.17 8.38 11.04
C THR A 131 -12.86 7.05 10.37
N LYS A 132 -13.92 6.33 9.97
CA LYS A 132 -13.82 5.11 9.17
C LYS A 132 -14.39 5.36 7.78
N PHE A 133 -13.55 5.16 6.77
CA PHE A 133 -13.90 5.22 5.35
C PHE A 133 -14.12 3.79 4.85
N LEU A 134 -15.13 3.60 3.99
CA LEU A 134 -15.47 2.31 3.39
C LEU A 134 -15.48 2.45 1.87
N PHE A 135 -14.95 1.45 1.17
CA PHE A 135 -14.89 1.42 -0.28
C PHE A 135 -15.63 0.18 -0.79
N GLU A 136 -16.50 0.36 -1.79
CA GLU A 136 -17.15 -0.74 -2.50
C GLU A 136 -16.12 -1.40 -3.45
N ASN A 137 -16.19 -2.73 -3.59
CA ASN A 137 -15.31 -3.49 -4.50
C ASN A 137 -15.91 -3.61 -5.89
#